data_AF-A0A6V7VL61-F1
#
_entry.id   AF-A0A6V7VL61-F1
#
_cell.length_a   1.000
_cell.length_b   1.000
_cell.length_c   1.000
_cell.angle_alpha   90.00
_cell.angle_beta   90.00
_cell.angle_gamma   90.00
#
_symmetry.space_group_name_H-M   'P 1'
#
loop_
_entity.id
_entity.type
_entity.pdbx_description
1 polymer ?
#
loop_
_entity_poly.entity_id
_entity_poly.type
_entity_poly.pdbx_seq_one_letter_code
_entity_poly.pdbx_strand_id
1 'polypeptide(L)'
;MAQNPLLYGYFQAVDQDKSGKISTNELQRALSNGSWRPFNQETCRMMISMFDKDNDGGIGFNEFQSLWAYINDWSNTFRSYDRDNSGSIDKGELKNALTQFGYRLSDRFYNMAIQKFDRSHSGNIKFDDFIQLCVVLQTLTAAFREKDTDQDGFIKIHYEDFLLMVFALRT
;
A
#
# COMPACT_ATOMS: atom_id res chain seq x y z
N MET A 1 -7.74 3.56 -28.19
CA MET A 1 -7.44 4.57 -27.15
C MET A 1 -5.97 4.97 -27.33
N ALA A 2 -5.65 6.25 -27.48
CA ALA A 2 -4.27 6.68 -27.71
C ALA A 2 -3.44 6.44 -26.44
N GLN A 3 -2.36 5.65 -26.55
CA GLN A 3 -1.45 5.40 -25.45
C GLN A 3 -0.74 6.71 -25.09
N ASN A 4 -0.67 7.05 -23.79
CA ASN A 4 0.07 8.23 -23.32
C ASN A 4 1.57 8.01 -23.58
N PRO A 5 2.21 8.72 -24.52
CA PRO A 5 3.58 8.43 -24.94
C PRO A 5 4.60 8.61 -23.82
N LEU A 6 4.32 9.50 -22.86
CA LEU A 6 5.18 9.74 -21.70
C LEU A 6 5.14 8.56 -20.73
N LEU A 7 3.95 8.00 -20.46
CA LEU A 7 3.80 6.82 -19.60
C LEU A 7 4.46 5.60 -20.21
N TYR A 8 4.42 5.45 -21.53
CA TYR A 8 5.11 4.36 -22.22
C TYR A 8 6.64 4.48 -22.07
N GLY A 9 7.17 5.71 -22.15
CA GLY A 9 8.58 5.96 -21.85
C GLY A 9 8.98 5.57 -20.43
N TYR A 10 8.14 5.87 -19.42
CA TYR A 10 8.39 5.42 -18.05
C TYR A 10 8.32 3.92 -17.90
N PHE A 11 7.33 3.27 -18.51
CA PHE A 11 7.21 1.82 -18.53
C PHE A 11 8.49 1.16 -19.06
N GLN A 12 8.99 1.62 -20.20
CA GLN A 12 10.24 1.11 -20.81
C GLN A 12 11.49 1.40 -19.97
N ALA A 13 11.49 2.45 -19.15
CA ALA A 13 12.60 2.74 -18.25
C ALA A 13 12.60 1.81 -17.02
N VAL A 14 11.42 1.32 -16.60
CA VAL A 14 11.27 0.38 -15.49
C VAL A 14 11.51 -1.06 -15.94
N ASP A 15 11.00 -1.45 -17.11
CA ASP A 15 11.24 -2.76 -17.75
C ASP A 15 12.70 -2.87 -18.24
N GLN A 16 13.59 -3.31 -17.35
CA GLN A 16 15.04 -3.32 -17.57
C GLN A 16 15.44 -4.46 -18.50
N ASP A 17 14.77 -5.60 -18.38
CA ASP A 17 15.04 -6.78 -19.19
C ASP A 17 14.31 -6.78 -20.55
N LYS A 18 13.40 -5.81 -20.76
CA LYS A 18 12.60 -5.64 -21.97
C LYS A 18 11.69 -6.85 -22.24
N SER A 19 11.23 -7.50 -21.18
CA SER A 19 10.27 -8.59 -21.26
C SER A 19 8.88 -8.13 -21.71
N GLY A 20 8.61 -6.82 -21.68
CA GLY A 20 7.30 -6.26 -21.93
C GLY A 20 6.39 -6.29 -20.70
N LYS A 21 6.95 -6.58 -19.52
CA LYS A 21 6.28 -6.61 -18.23
C LYS A 21 7.19 -6.10 -17.14
N ILE A 22 6.61 -5.48 -16.12
CA ILE A 22 7.35 -5.04 -14.94
C ILE A 22 7.23 -6.12 -13.86
N SER A 23 8.37 -6.70 -13.49
CA SER A 23 8.49 -7.63 -12.36
C SER A 23 8.54 -6.90 -11.02
N THR A 24 8.37 -7.64 -9.92
CA THR A 24 8.54 -7.09 -8.55
C THR A 24 9.90 -6.44 -8.34
N ASN A 25 10.96 -7.04 -8.89
CA ASN A 25 12.32 -6.54 -8.70
C ASN A 25 12.57 -5.25 -9.48
N GLU A 26 12.01 -5.14 -10.68
CA GLU A 26 12.09 -3.92 -11.49
C GLU A 26 11.30 -2.79 -10.85
N LEU A 27 10.09 -3.07 -10.36
CA LEU A 27 9.29 -2.10 -9.61
C LEU A 27 10.03 -1.63 -8.34
N GLN A 28 10.63 -2.55 -7.58
CA GLN A 28 11.40 -2.21 -6.37
C GLN A 28 12.60 -1.30 -6.69
N ARG A 29 13.29 -1.53 -7.80
CA ARG A 29 14.44 -0.72 -8.23
C ARG A 29 14.01 0.65 -8.73
N ALA A 30 12.84 0.74 -9.33
CA ALA A 30 12.31 2.00 -9.88
C ALA A 30 11.74 2.93 -8.80
N LEU A 31 11.26 2.38 -7.68
CA LEU A 31 10.66 3.16 -6.61
C LEU A 31 11.67 3.55 -5.53
N SER A 32 11.57 4.79 -5.05
CA SER A 32 12.32 5.29 -3.91
C SER A 32 11.34 5.69 -2.79
N ASN A 33 11.71 5.37 -1.56
CA ASN A 33 10.99 5.79 -0.36
C ASN A 33 11.63 7.02 0.31
N GLY A 34 12.48 7.76 -0.42
CA GLY A 34 13.22 8.91 0.13
C GLY A 34 14.39 8.52 1.04
N SER A 35 14.76 7.24 1.07
CA SER A 35 15.93 6.74 1.82
C SER A 35 16.91 6.01 0.91
N TRP A 36 18.10 5.69 1.45
CA TRP A 36 19.10 4.85 0.78
C TRP A 36 18.75 3.35 0.80
N ARG A 37 17.67 2.95 1.50
CA ARG A 37 17.24 1.56 1.57
C ARG A 37 16.34 1.22 0.38
N PRO A 38 16.38 -0.03 -0.11
CA PRO A 38 15.44 -0.49 -1.12
C PRO A 38 13.99 -0.34 -0.65
N PHE A 39 13.11 -0.02 -1.59
CA PHE A 39 11.67 -0.02 -1.36
C PHE A 39 11.20 -1.39 -0.84
N ASN A 40 10.14 -1.42 -0.02
CA ASN A 40 9.62 -2.66 0.52
C ASN A 40 9.19 -3.65 -0.57
N GLN A 41 9.84 -4.82 -0.61
CA GLN A 41 9.49 -5.85 -1.58
C GLN A 41 8.06 -6.38 -1.37
N GLU A 42 7.59 -6.45 -0.12
CA GLU A 42 6.22 -6.87 0.18
C GLU A 42 5.21 -5.87 -0.37
N THR A 43 5.47 -4.56 -0.21
CA THR A 43 4.64 -3.50 -0.80
C THR A 43 4.66 -3.59 -2.32
N CYS A 44 5.80 -3.85 -2.96
CA CYS A 44 5.86 -4.05 -4.41
C CYS A 44 5.03 -5.27 -4.86
N ARG A 45 5.13 -6.41 -4.16
CA ARG A 45 4.33 -7.61 -4.48
C ARG A 45 2.84 -7.35 -4.34
N MET A 46 2.45 -6.68 -3.25
CA MET A 46 1.07 -6.26 -3.01
C MET A 46 0.57 -5.35 -4.14
N MET A 47 1.34 -4.34 -4.52
CA MET A 47 1.00 -3.45 -5.64
C MET A 47 0.82 -4.23 -6.93
N ILE A 48 1.71 -5.17 -7.25
CA ILE A 48 1.57 -6.00 -8.46
C ILE A 48 0.27 -6.81 -8.38
N SER A 49 0.03 -7.54 -7.28
CA SER A 49 -1.19 -8.35 -7.09
C SER A 49 -2.48 -7.54 -7.24
N MET A 50 -2.50 -6.26 -6.84
CA MET A 50 -3.68 -5.39 -6.99
C MET A 50 -3.99 -5.01 -8.45
N PHE A 51 -3.01 -5.03 -9.34
CA PHE A 51 -3.12 -4.50 -10.70
C PHE A 51 -2.86 -5.53 -11.81
N ASP A 52 -2.27 -6.69 -11.49
CA ASP A 52 -2.09 -7.85 -12.34
C ASP A 52 -3.44 -8.54 -12.57
N LYS A 53 -4.15 -8.14 -13.62
CA LYS A 53 -5.51 -8.60 -13.92
C LYS A 53 -5.53 -9.91 -14.67
N ASP A 54 -4.49 -10.17 -15.46
CA ASP A 54 -4.35 -11.41 -16.22
C ASP A 54 -3.60 -12.51 -15.44
N ASN A 55 -3.17 -12.23 -14.20
CA ASN A 55 -2.48 -13.14 -13.27
C ASN A 55 -1.21 -13.73 -13.87
N ASP A 56 -0.50 -12.92 -14.64
CA ASP A 56 0.68 -13.37 -15.35
C ASP A 56 1.99 -13.13 -14.56
N GLY A 57 1.87 -12.58 -13.35
CA GLY A 57 2.95 -12.38 -12.38
C GLY A 57 3.75 -11.10 -12.61
N GLY A 58 3.34 -10.25 -13.55
CA GLY A 58 3.95 -8.97 -13.85
C GLY A 58 2.91 -7.90 -14.18
N ILE A 59 3.38 -6.70 -14.45
CA ILE A 59 2.52 -5.58 -14.85
C ILE A 59 2.80 -5.25 -16.31
N GLY A 60 1.82 -5.50 -17.18
CA GLY A 60 1.86 -5.05 -18.57
C GLY A 60 1.60 -3.56 -18.69
N PHE A 61 1.82 -2.97 -19.88
CA PHE A 61 1.66 -1.52 -20.07
C PHE A 61 0.23 -1.01 -19.79
N ASN A 62 -0.79 -1.82 -20.07
CA ASN A 62 -2.18 -1.45 -19.79
C ASN A 62 -2.45 -1.32 -18.28
N GLU A 63 -1.87 -2.18 -17.48
CA GLU A 63 -1.99 -2.21 -16.01
C GLU A 63 -1.08 -1.16 -15.38
N PHE A 64 0.08 -0.92 -15.97
CA PHE A 64 1.03 0.09 -15.53
C PHE A 64 0.41 1.48 -15.46
N GLN A 65 -0.52 1.82 -16.36
CA GLN A 65 -1.22 3.11 -16.30
C GLN A 65 -2.01 3.28 -15.00
N SER A 66 -2.69 2.22 -14.56
CA SER A 66 -3.43 2.23 -13.29
C SER A 66 -2.49 2.23 -12.09
N LEU A 67 -1.44 1.42 -12.13
CA LEU A 67 -0.42 1.39 -11.07
C LEU A 67 0.28 2.76 -10.92
N TRP A 68 0.62 3.41 -12.03
CA TRP A 68 1.28 4.73 -12.02
C TRP A 68 0.38 5.81 -11.43
N ALA A 69 -0.91 5.83 -11.80
CA ALA A 69 -1.89 6.74 -11.20
C ALA A 69 -1.99 6.50 -9.69
N TYR A 70 -2.09 5.24 -9.26
CA TYR A 70 -2.15 4.84 -7.86
C TYR A 70 -0.91 5.31 -7.07
N ILE A 71 0.30 5.11 -7.60
CA ILE A 71 1.54 5.54 -6.94
C ILE A 71 1.59 7.07 -6.82
N ASN A 72 1.16 7.81 -7.84
CA ASN A 72 1.12 9.28 -7.78
C ASN A 72 0.11 9.79 -6.76
N ASP A 73 -1.09 9.20 -6.72
CA ASP A 73 -2.13 9.57 -5.76
C ASP A 73 -1.64 9.32 -4.32
N TRP A 74 -1.00 8.18 -4.07
CA TRP A 74 -0.37 7.91 -2.78
C TRP A 74 0.78 8.85 -2.47
N SER A 75 1.62 9.20 -3.44
CA SER A 75 2.72 10.14 -3.25
C SER A 75 2.20 11.53 -2.84
N ASN A 76 1.16 12.01 -3.53
CA ASN A 76 0.51 13.29 -3.19
C ASN A 76 -0.13 13.23 -1.81
N THR A 77 -0.80 12.12 -1.49
CA THR A 77 -1.41 11.89 -0.18
C THR A 77 -0.36 11.88 0.93
N PHE A 78 0.74 11.15 0.75
CA PHE A 78 1.85 11.09 1.70
C PHE A 78 2.44 12.48 1.95
N ARG A 79 2.75 13.23 0.89
CA ARG A 79 3.27 14.61 1.00
C ARG A 79 2.31 15.57 1.68
N SER A 80 1.00 15.35 1.57
CA SER A 80 0.01 16.20 2.26
C SER A 80 0.03 16.01 3.79
N TYR A 81 0.54 14.86 4.25
CA TYR A 81 0.61 14.52 5.67
C TYR A 81 1.99 14.69 6.29
N ASP A 82 3.07 14.54 5.50
CA ASP A 82 4.45 14.89 5.84
C ASP A 82 4.60 16.43 5.87
N ARG A 83 4.13 17.04 6.96
CA ARG A 83 3.98 18.50 7.08
C ARG A 83 5.31 19.20 7.26
N ASP A 84 6.25 18.53 7.90
CA ASP A 84 7.60 19.05 8.11
C ASP A 84 8.55 18.75 6.93
N ASN A 85 8.07 18.02 5.91
CA ASN A 85 8.84 17.55 4.76
C ASN A 85 10.08 16.74 5.18
N SER A 86 9.97 15.96 6.25
CA SER A 86 11.02 15.07 6.73
C SER A 86 11.25 13.86 5.82
N GLY A 87 10.35 13.59 4.88
CA GLY A 87 10.35 12.37 4.08
C GLY A 87 9.92 11.15 4.90
N SER A 88 9.14 11.37 5.96
CA SER A 88 8.54 10.34 6.81
C SER A 88 7.29 10.86 7.49
N ILE A 89 6.42 9.95 7.91
CA ILE A 89 5.23 10.27 8.69
C ILE A 89 5.48 9.90 10.15
N ASP A 90 5.45 10.87 11.05
CA ASP A 90 5.50 10.63 12.48
C ASP A 90 4.17 10.13 13.05
N LYS A 91 4.11 9.85 14.35
CA LYS A 91 2.88 9.37 15.01
C LYS A 91 1.72 10.37 14.94
N GLY A 92 1.98 11.66 15.10
CA GLY A 92 0.98 12.72 15.04
C GLY A 92 0.41 12.87 13.64
N GLU A 93 1.28 12.84 12.63
CA GLU A 93 0.92 12.87 11.21
C GLU A 93 0.15 11.62 10.80
N LEU A 94 0.57 10.43 11.25
CA LEU A 94 -0.16 9.18 11.01
C LEU A 94 -1.56 9.22 11.61
N LYS A 95 -1.68 9.71 12.85
CA LYS A 95 -2.97 9.86 13.52
C LYS A 95 -3.88 10.81 12.74
N ASN A 96 -3.33 11.92 12.27
CA ASN A 96 -4.06 12.87 11.44
C ASN A 96 -4.52 12.23 10.12
N ALA A 97 -3.63 11.52 9.41
CA ALA A 97 -3.92 10.84 8.16
C ALA A 97 -5.04 9.80 8.29
N LEU A 98 -4.91 8.87 9.25
CA LEU A 98 -5.92 7.84 9.45
C LEU A 98 -7.25 8.41 9.95
N THR A 99 -7.22 9.48 10.75
CA THR A 99 -8.47 10.17 11.15
C THR A 99 -9.17 10.79 9.95
N GLN A 100 -8.44 11.40 9.02
CA GLN A 100 -9.00 11.96 7.79
C GLN A 100 -9.54 10.88 6.84
N PHE A 101 -8.94 9.69 6.85
CA PHE A 101 -9.50 8.51 6.17
C PHE A 101 -10.75 7.93 6.85
N GLY A 102 -11.19 8.50 7.98
CA GLY A 102 -12.39 8.12 8.70
C GLY A 102 -12.17 7.08 9.80
N TYR A 103 -10.92 6.73 10.11
CA TYR A 103 -10.61 5.79 11.18
C TYR A 103 -10.66 6.46 12.57
N ARG A 104 -11.18 5.72 13.55
CA ARG A 104 -11.20 6.11 14.97
C ARG A 104 -10.47 5.05 15.79
N LEU A 105 -9.15 5.20 15.89
CA LEU A 105 -8.27 4.21 16.50
C LEU A 105 -7.67 4.72 17.80
N SER A 106 -7.31 3.80 18.69
CA SER A 106 -6.69 4.13 19.98
C SER A 106 -5.22 4.50 19.83
N ASP A 107 -4.68 5.27 20.78
CA ASP A 107 -3.25 5.60 20.82
C ASP A 107 -2.36 4.34 20.82
N ARG A 108 -2.80 3.31 21.54
CA ARG A 108 -2.15 1.99 21.57
C ARG A 108 -2.04 1.37 20.18
N PHE A 109 -3.08 1.50 19.34
CA PHE A 109 -3.05 0.98 17.97
C PHE A 109 -2.01 1.72 17.12
N TYR A 110 -1.95 3.05 17.20
CA TYR A 110 -0.95 3.83 16.44
C TYR A 110 0.48 3.45 16.82
N ASN A 111 0.77 3.26 18.11
CA ASN A 111 2.10 2.79 18.55
C ASN A 111 2.44 1.40 17.98
N MET A 112 1.47 0.48 18.02
CA MET A 112 1.63 -0.86 17.46
C MET A 112 1.82 -0.82 15.93
N ALA A 113 1.08 0.04 15.22
CA ALA A 113 1.20 0.20 13.77
C ALA A 113 2.60 0.71 13.39
N ILE A 114 3.10 1.74 14.05
CA ILE A 114 4.46 2.24 13.81
C ILE A 114 5.48 1.13 14.07
N GLN A 115 5.40 0.46 15.22
CA GLN A 115 6.33 -0.64 15.55
C GLN A 115 6.28 -1.79 14.53
N LYS A 116 5.10 -2.07 13.95
CA LYS A 116 4.89 -3.18 13.02
C LYS A 116 5.40 -2.87 11.62
N PHE A 117 5.25 -1.63 11.15
CA PHE A 117 5.52 -1.25 9.76
C PHE A 117 6.80 -0.44 9.59
N ASP A 118 7.33 0.22 10.62
CA ASP A 118 8.62 0.92 10.55
C ASP A 118 9.78 -0.08 10.51
N ARG A 119 10.17 -0.48 9.30
CA ARG A 119 11.32 -1.38 9.07
C ARG A 119 12.66 -0.72 9.40
N SER A 120 12.69 0.62 9.42
CA SER A 120 13.90 1.38 9.70
C SER A 120 14.17 1.56 11.20
N HIS A 121 13.16 1.30 12.04
CA HIS A 121 13.20 1.52 13.49
C HIS A 121 13.55 2.98 13.84
N SER A 122 13.16 3.94 13.00
CA SER A 122 13.36 5.36 13.23
C SER A 122 12.29 6.00 14.10
N GLY A 123 11.21 5.27 14.40
CA GLY A 123 10.01 5.78 15.06
C GLY A 123 9.03 6.48 14.10
N ASN A 124 9.31 6.48 12.79
CA ASN A 124 8.52 7.15 11.77
C ASN A 124 8.27 6.19 10.60
N ILE A 125 7.20 6.41 9.84
CA ILE A 125 6.78 5.56 8.73
C ILE A 125 7.27 6.16 7.41
N LYS A 126 7.97 5.37 6.60
CA LYS A 126 8.41 5.75 5.24
C LYS A 126 7.29 5.53 4.22
N PHE A 127 7.45 6.10 3.03
CA PHE A 127 6.40 6.09 2.00
C PHE A 127 5.88 4.69 1.65
N ASP A 128 6.79 3.73 1.46
CA ASP A 128 6.45 2.33 1.16
C ASP A 128 5.73 1.61 2.31
N ASP A 129 6.17 1.89 3.54
CA ASP A 129 5.58 1.34 4.76
C ASP A 129 4.18 1.95 5.03
N PHE A 130 3.99 3.23 4.67
CA PHE A 130 2.70 3.91 4.77
C PHE A 130 1.67 3.31 3.82
N ILE A 131 2.06 3.04 2.58
CA ILE A 131 1.16 2.36 1.62
C ILE A 131 0.80 0.97 2.14
N GLN A 132 1.79 0.20 2.60
CA GLN A 132 1.54 -1.15 3.15
C GLN A 132 0.55 -1.10 4.32
N LEU A 133 0.78 -0.20 5.28
CA LEU A 133 -0.11 -0.01 6.43
C LEU A 133 -1.54 0.34 5.98
N CYS A 134 -1.70 1.28 5.04
CA CYS A 134 -3.01 1.71 4.60
C CYS A 134 -3.77 0.62 3.85
N VAL A 135 -3.10 -0.12 2.97
CA VAL A 135 -3.73 -1.23 2.24
C VAL A 135 -4.12 -2.36 3.20
N VAL A 136 -3.23 -2.76 4.11
CA VAL A 136 -3.54 -3.77 5.13
C VAL A 136 -4.72 -3.33 5.99
N LEU A 137 -4.72 -2.08 6.45
CA LEU A 137 -5.81 -1.55 7.27
C LEU A 137 -7.13 -1.51 6.50
N GLN A 138 -7.13 -1.08 5.24
CA GLN A 138 -8.31 -1.06 4.38
C GLN A 138 -8.87 -2.46 4.16
N THR A 139 -8.03 -3.43 3.81
CA THR A 139 -8.40 -4.82 3.57
C THR A 139 -8.99 -5.47 4.82
N LEU A 140 -8.36 -5.29 5.98
CA LEU A 140 -8.88 -5.78 7.27
C LEU A 140 -10.20 -5.10 7.64
N THR A 141 -10.32 -3.80 7.40
CA THR A 141 -11.55 -3.04 7.70
C THR A 141 -12.70 -3.46 6.81
N ALA A 142 -12.45 -3.74 5.53
CA ALA A 142 -13.46 -4.24 4.60
C ALA A 142 -13.99 -5.60 5.04
N ALA A 143 -13.10 -6.53 5.38
CA ALA A 143 -13.49 -7.85 5.87
C ALA A 143 -14.26 -7.79 7.20
N PHE A 144 -13.85 -6.91 8.11
CA PHE A 144 -14.58 -6.68 9.35
C PHE A 144 -15.99 -6.12 9.09
N ARG A 145 -16.11 -5.11 8.23
CA ARG A 145 -17.40 -4.47 7.89
C ARG A 145 -18.38 -5.40 7.19
N GLU A 146 -17.89 -6.39 6.44
CA GLU A 146 -18.76 -7.41 5.84
C GLU A 146 -19.49 -8.24 6.92
N LYS A 147 -18.85 -8.42 8.08
CA LYS A 147 -19.41 -9.20 9.20
C LYS A 147 -20.13 -8.34 10.25
N ASP A 148 -19.78 -7.06 10.37
CA ASP A 148 -20.41 -6.06 11.24
C ASP A 148 -21.67 -5.47 10.58
N THR A 149 -22.73 -6.29 10.50
CA THR A 149 -23.96 -5.95 9.76
C THR A 149 -24.81 -4.85 10.43
N ASP A 150 -24.67 -4.66 11.74
CA ASP A 150 -25.36 -3.64 12.53
C ASP A 150 -24.51 -2.40 12.82
N GLN A 151 -23.24 -2.40 12.38
CA GLN A 151 -22.32 -1.26 12.45
C GLN A 151 -22.07 -0.78 13.88
N ASP A 152 -22.08 -1.70 14.85
CA ASP A 152 -21.84 -1.39 16.26
C ASP A 152 -20.35 -1.47 16.63
N GLY A 153 -19.51 -1.96 15.71
CA GLY A 153 -18.08 -2.13 15.90
C GLY A 153 -17.70 -3.46 16.58
N PHE A 154 -18.63 -4.40 16.68
CA PHE A 154 -18.43 -5.74 17.23
C PHE A 154 -18.90 -6.80 16.24
N ILE A 155 -18.18 -7.93 16.19
CA ILE A 155 -18.60 -9.09 15.41
C ILE A 155 -18.69 -10.31 16.32
N LYS A 156 -19.75 -11.09 16.15
CA LYS A 156 -19.87 -12.43 16.71
C LYS A 156 -19.71 -13.44 15.59
N ILE A 157 -18.59 -14.14 15.60
CA ILE A 157 -18.19 -15.04 14.50
C ILE A 157 -17.90 -16.44 15.05
N HIS A 158 -18.28 -17.48 14.32
CA HIS A 158 -17.86 -18.85 14.64
C HIS A 158 -16.39 -19.05 14.31
N TYR A 159 -15.75 -20.02 14.96
CA TYR A 159 -14.32 -20.27 14.79
C TYR A 159 -13.94 -20.59 13.33
N GLU A 160 -14.73 -21.39 12.64
CA GLU A 160 -14.48 -21.74 11.22
C GLU A 160 -14.62 -20.51 10.31
N ASP A 161 -15.67 -19.71 10.50
CA ASP A 161 -15.86 -18.46 9.75
C ASP A 161 -14.71 -17.47 9.97
N PHE A 162 -14.16 -17.43 11.19
CA PHE A 162 -12.97 -16.64 11.50
C PHE A 162 -11.74 -17.13 10.72
N LEU A 163 -11.52 -18.45 10.65
CA LEU A 163 -10.41 -19.02 9.87
C LEU A 163 -10.57 -18.71 8.38
N LEU A 164 -11.78 -18.89 7.83
CA LEU A 164 -12.08 -18.57 6.43
C LEU A 164 -11.86 -17.09 6.13
N MET A 165 -12.30 -16.20 7.02
CA MET A 165 -12.06 -14.76 6.91
C MET A 165 -10.55 -14.44 6.88
N VAL A 166 -9.77 -15.04 7.78
CA VAL A 166 -8.31 -14.81 7.83
C VAL A 166 -7.59 -15.38 6.61
N PHE A 167 -8.00 -16.53 6.09
CA PHE A 167 -7.40 -17.12 4.90
C PHE A 167 -7.70 -16.33 3.62
N ALA A 168 -8.91 -15.76 3.50
CA ALA A 168 -9.27 -14.89 2.40
C ALA A 168 -8.41 -13.61 2.33
N LEU A 169 -7.79 -13.20 3.44
CA LEU A 169 -6.95 -12.00 3.52
C LEU A 169 -5.47 -12.24 3.19
N ARG A 170 -5.04 -13.50 3.03
CA ARG A 170 -3.63 -13.89 2.82
C ARG A 170 -3.27 -14.25 1.37
N THR A 171 -4.11 -13.91 0.40
CA THR A 171 -3.83 -14.06 -1.04
C THR A 171 -2.91 -12.97 -1.54
#